data_AF-A0A375HDU6-F1
#
_entry.id   AF-A0A375HDU6-F1
#
_cell.length_a   1.000
_cell.length_b   1.000
_cell.length_c   1.000
_cell.angle_alpha   90.00
_cell.angle_beta   90.00
_cell.angle_gamma   90.00
#
_symmetry.space_group_name_H-M   'P 1'
#
loop_
_entity.id
_entity.type
_entity.pdbx_description
1 polymer ?
#
loop_
_entity_poly.entity_id
_entity_poly.type
_entity_poly.pdbx_seq_one_letter_code
_entity_poly.pdbx_strand_id
1 'polypeptide(L)'
;MRRAFIRASAALAAIGLAARASAQSAPSAAGKGGRVKVVYQLSEGIDQAVRAMGNLRNHLNGAPGTKIVVVAFGYGVDFLVEGAKDARGNGFESPVGALAADGVEFRVCRNTLTARKISESQLLMEAKVVQAGVVEIARLQAEEGYAYIKP
;
A
#
# COMPACT_ATOMS: atom_id res chain seq x y z
N MET A 1 18.07 30.43 82.19
CA MET A 1 18.74 29.31 81.48
C MET A 1 18.07 29.09 80.14
N ARG A 2 18.87 28.96 79.06
CA ARG A 2 18.55 28.38 77.73
C ARG A 2 17.59 29.20 76.85
N ARG A 3 18.11 30.08 75.98
CA ARG A 3 18.76 29.88 74.65
C ARG A 3 17.73 29.93 73.49
N ALA A 4 17.87 30.99 72.71
CA ALA A 4 17.26 31.26 71.41
C ALA A 4 17.48 30.14 70.39
N PHE A 5 16.61 30.03 69.38
CA PHE A 5 17.00 29.76 67.98
C PHE A 5 15.90 30.22 67.02
N ILE A 6 16.20 31.30 66.29
CA ILE A 6 15.49 31.75 65.09
C ILE A 6 15.83 30.78 63.96
N ARG A 7 14.83 30.26 63.26
CA ARG A 7 15.00 29.62 61.95
C ARG A 7 14.24 30.42 60.92
N ALA A 8 14.97 31.29 60.22
CA ALA A 8 14.60 31.78 58.91
C ALA A 8 14.70 30.61 57.92
N SER A 9 13.70 30.44 57.06
CA SER A 9 13.80 29.61 55.87
C SER A 9 13.06 30.30 54.75
N ALA A 10 13.85 30.74 53.78
CA ALA A 10 13.44 31.46 52.60
C ALA A 10 12.53 30.61 51.72
N ALA A 11 11.39 31.16 51.31
CA ALA A 11 10.55 30.56 50.29
C ALA A 11 10.87 31.24 48.93
N LEU A 12 11.44 30.40 48.07
CA LEU A 12 11.74 30.54 46.64
C LEU A 12 10.85 31.51 45.85
N ALA A 13 11.50 32.43 45.13
CA ALA A 13 10.91 33.20 44.04
C ALA A 13 10.50 32.26 42.90
N ALA A 14 9.21 32.26 42.55
CA ALA A 14 8.69 31.60 41.36
C ALA A 14 9.08 32.43 40.11
N ILE A 15 10.14 32.00 39.42
CA ILE A 15 10.47 32.50 38.08
C ILE A 15 9.50 31.84 37.11
N GLY A 16 8.49 32.59 36.68
CA GLY A 16 7.55 32.18 35.64
C GLY A 16 8.26 32.01 34.30
N LEU A 17 8.50 30.76 33.91
CA LEU A 17 8.98 30.41 32.58
C LEU A 17 7.78 30.39 31.63
N ALA A 18 7.50 31.54 31.00
CA ALA A 18 6.56 31.62 29.88
C ALA A 18 7.12 30.85 28.68
N ALA A 19 6.77 29.56 28.58
CA ALA A 19 7.06 28.74 27.42
C ALA A 19 6.23 29.27 26.23
N ARG A 20 6.88 30.03 25.35
CA ARG A 20 6.34 30.34 24.02
C ARG A 20 6.24 29.03 23.24
N ALA A 21 5.04 28.49 23.16
CA ALA A 21 4.71 27.41 22.25
C ALA A 21 4.79 27.95 20.81
N SER A 22 5.95 27.78 20.18
CA SER A 22 6.12 27.97 18.75
C SER A 22 5.28 26.90 18.06
N ALA A 23 4.10 27.26 17.56
CA ALA A 23 3.33 26.43 16.65
C ALA A 23 4.17 26.24 15.39
N GLN A 24 4.89 25.13 15.32
CA GLN A 24 5.70 24.76 14.17
C GLN A 24 4.73 24.25 13.11
N SER A 25 4.20 25.16 12.31
CA SER A 25 3.49 24.84 11.08
C SER A 25 4.42 24.01 10.21
N ALA A 26 4.13 22.72 10.10
CA ALA A 26 4.82 21.82 9.19
C ALA A 26 4.69 22.36 7.76
N PRO A 27 5.74 22.31 6.94
CA PRO A 27 5.64 22.70 5.55
C PRO A 27 4.63 21.77 4.86
N SER A 28 3.49 22.32 4.45
CA SER A 28 2.62 21.68 3.46
C SER A 28 3.37 21.69 2.14
N ALA A 29 4.07 20.59 1.87
CA ALA A 29 4.62 20.31 0.56
C ALA A 29 3.48 20.02 -0.43
N ALA A 30 2.70 21.04 -0.77
CA ALA A 30 1.94 21.07 -2.01
C ALA A 30 2.94 21.28 -3.16
N GLY A 31 3.81 20.28 -3.36
CA GLY A 31 4.54 20.17 -4.60
C GLY A 31 3.55 19.97 -5.74
N LYS A 32 3.88 20.45 -6.93
CA LYS A 32 3.22 20.08 -8.19
C LYS A 32 3.45 18.58 -8.48
N GLY A 33 2.98 17.72 -7.57
CA GLY A 33 3.32 16.31 -7.49
C GLY A 33 2.43 15.50 -8.42
N GLY A 34 3.01 14.92 -9.45
CA GLY A 34 2.35 13.83 -10.16
C GLY A 34 1.93 12.76 -9.16
N ARG A 35 0.70 12.25 -9.28
CA ARG A 35 0.20 11.13 -8.48
C ARG A 35 1.27 10.02 -8.46
N VAL A 36 1.68 9.60 -7.26
CA VAL A 36 2.65 8.49 -7.09
C VAL A 36 2.15 7.29 -7.90
N LYS A 37 3.06 6.63 -8.61
CA LYS A 37 2.75 5.46 -9.44
C LYS A 37 3.50 4.25 -8.89
N VAL A 38 2.81 3.13 -8.73
CA VAL A 38 3.38 1.93 -8.11
C VAL A 38 2.93 0.69 -8.85
N VAL A 39 3.88 -0.18 -9.16
CA VAL A 39 3.62 -1.51 -9.70
C VAL A 39 3.85 -2.55 -8.61
N TYR A 40 2.84 -3.39 -8.39
CA TYR A 40 2.91 -4.54 -7.49
C TYR A 40 3.14 -5.81 -8.31
N GLN A 41 4.20 -6.54 -8.01
CA GLN A 41 4.42 -7.87 -8.57
C GLN A 41 3.76 -8.93 -7.69
N LEU A 42 2.87 -9.74 -8.27
CA LEU A 42 2.39 -10.98 -7.68
C LEU A 42 2.84 -12.15 -8.55
N SER A 43 3.75 -12.95 -8.02
CA SER A 43 4.37 -14.06 -8.76
C SER A 43 4.25 -15.42 -8.08
N GLU A 44 3.81 -15.43 -6.82
CA GLU A 44 3.70 -16.60 -5.93
C GLU A 44 2.23 -17.00 -5.75
N GLY A 45 1.88 -17.79 -4.74
CA GLY A 45 0.50 -18.29 -4.58
C GLY A 45 -0.47 -17.33 -3.89
N ILE A 46 -1.63 -17.88 -3.55
CA ILE A 46 -2.76 -17.22 -2.86
C ILE A 46 -2.32 -16.49 -1.58
N ASP A 47 -1.39 -17.02 -0.80
CA ASP A 47 -0.91 -16.37 0.44
C ASP A 47 -0.24 -15.01 0.17
N GLN A 48 0.44 -14.86 -0.97
CA GLN A 48 0.96 -13.56 -1.39
C GLN A 48 -0.18 -12.62 -1.78
N ALA A 49 -1.18 -13.12 -2.51
CA ALA A 49 -2.34 -12.32 -2.91
C ALA A 49 -3.13 -11.81 -1.69
N VAL A 50 -3.34 -12.64 -0.66
CA VAL A 50 -4.02 -12.22 0.59
C VAL A 50 -3.29 -11.04 1.24
N ARG A 51 -1.97 -11.13 1.38
CA ARG A 51 -1.14 -10.04 1.94
C ARG A 51 -1.20 -8.80 1.04
N ALA A 52 -1.17 -8.99 -0.28
CA ALA A 52 -1.27 -7.92 -1.24
C ALA A 52 -2.60 -7.15 -1.14
N MET A 53 -3.75 -7.83 -0.98
CA MET A 53 -5.04 -7.15 -0.83
C MET A 53 -5.07 -6.19 0.36
N GLY A 54 -4.48 -6.61 1.49
CA GLY A 54 -4.31 -5.74 2.67
C GLY A 54 -3.37 -4.57 2.38
N ASN A 55 -2.23 -4.84 1.74
CA ASN A 55 -1.25 -3.81 1.39
C ASN A 55 -1.81 -2.75 0.44
N LEU A 56 -2.59 -3.15 -0.57
CA LEU A 56 -3.21 -2.24 -1.54
C LEU A 56 -4.18 -1.27 -0.86
N ARG A 57 -5.05 -1.79 0.03
CA ARG A 57 -5.96 -0.96 0.83
C ARG A 57 -5.20 0.03 1.71
N ASN A 58 -4.17 -0.45 2.42
CA ASN A 58 -3.34 0.40 3.27
C ASN A 58 -2.60 1.47 2.45
N HIS A 59 -2.13 1.13 1.26
CA HIS A 59 -1.45 2.06 0.35
C HIS A 59 -2.41 3.18 -0.08
N LEU A 60 -3.62 2.84 -0.52
CA LEU A 60 -4.62 3.82 -0.94
C LEU A 60 -5.11 4.69 0.22
N ASN A 61 -5.25 4.12 1.43
CA ASN A 61 -5.61 4.89 2.63
C ASN A 61 -4.51 5.86 3.06
N GLY A 62 -3.24 5.43 3.00
CA GLY A 62 -2.10 6.26 3.39
C GLY A 62 -1.68 7.29 2.34
N ALA A 63 -1.92 7.00 1.05
CA ALA A 63 -1.63 7.88 -0.06
C ALA A 63 -2.79 7.86 -1.10
N PRO A 64 -3.91 8.53 -0.79
CA PRO A 64 -5.06 8.58 -1.70
C PRO A 64 -4.68 9.11 -3.09
N GLY A 65 -5.25 8.52 -4.13
CA GLY A 65 -4.98 8.90 -5.52
C GLY A 65 -3.68 8.33 -6.11
N THR A 66 -2.95 7.46 -5.38
CA THR A 66 -1.84 6.69 -5.96
C THR A 66 -2.33 5.85 -7.14
N LYS A 67 -1.60 5.88 -8.26
CA LYS A 67 -1.86 5.00 -9.40
C LYS A 67 -1.21 3.65 -9.14
N ILE A 68 -2.01 2.61 -8.98
CA ILE A 68 -1.50 1.26 -8.69
C ILE A 68 -1.83 0.31 -9.84
N VAL A 69 -0.80 -0.39 -10.32
CA VAL A 69 -0.94 -1.51 -11.25
C VAL A 69 -0.43 -2.78 -10.56
N VAL A 70 -1.29 -3.78 -10.42
CA VAL A 70 -0.91 -5.12 -9.98
C VAL A 70 -0.60 -5.95 -11.23
N VAL A 71 0.61 -6.50 -11.32
CA VAL A 71 0.99 -7.41 -12.40
C VAL A 71 1.17 -8.81 -11.84
N ALA A 72 0.31 -9.71 -12.28
CA ALA A 72 0.26 -11.11 -11.87
C ALA A 72 0.82 -12.04 -12.95
N PHE A 73 1.74 -12.93 -12.55
CA PHE A 73 2.25 -14.02 -13.38
C PHE A 73 2.64 -15.23 -12.53
N GLY A 74 3.01 -16.36 -13.14
CA GLY A 74 3.34 -17.58 -12.39
C GLY A 74 2.13 -18.11 -11.60
N TYR A 75 2.32 -18.39 -10.30
CA TYR A 75 1.21 -18.75 -9.41
C TYR A 75 0.37 -17.54 -9.00
N GLY A 76 0.87 -16.32 -9.23
CA GLY A 76 0.25 -15.08 -8.80
C GLY A 76 -1.02 -14.74 -9.55
N VAL A 77 -1.34 -15.47 -10.62
CA VAL A 77 -2.58 -15.31 -11.38
C VAL A 77 -3.78 -15.97 -10.69
N ASP A 78 -3.55 -16.88 -9.74
CA ASP A 78 -4.60 -17.76 -9.21
C ASP A 78 -5.72 -17.00 -8.49
N PHE A 79 -5.39 -15.90 -7.81
CA PHE A 79 -6.39 -15.08 -7.12
C PHE A 79 -7.31 -14.29 -8.07
N LEU A 80 -6.93 -14.17 -9.34
CA LEU A 80 -7.73 -13.51 -10.38
C LEU A 80 -8.54 -14.52 -11.21
N VAL A 81 -8.53 -15.79 -10.85
CA VAL A 81 -9.41 -16.82 -11.45
C VAL A 81 -10.73 -16.84 -10.66
N GLU A 82 -11.86 -16.90 -11.36
CA GLU A 82 -13.19 -17.00 -10.76
C GLU A 82 -13.29 -18.19 -9.80
N GLY A 83 -13.88 -17.96 -8.62
CA GLY A 83 -14.02 -18.98 -7.59
C GLY A 83 -12.75 -19.26 -6.79
N ALA A 84 -11.67 -18.52 -7.02
CA ALA A 84 -10.46 -18.61 -6.19
C ALA A 84 -10.77 -18.24 -4.74
N LYS A 85 -10.18 -19.00 -3.80
CA LYS A 85 -10.40 -18.82 -2.36
C LYS A 85 -9.09 -18.86 -1.59
N ASP A 86 -9.02 -18.08 -0.51
CA ASP A 86 -7.96 -18.21 0.49
C ASP A 86 -8.12 -19.47 1.35
N ALA A 87 -7.10 -19.77 2.18
CA ALA A 87 -7.12 -20.92 3.09
C ALA A 87 -8.28 -20.90 4.10
N ARG A 88 -8.97 -19.77 4.26
CA ARG A 88 -10.14 -19.60 5.15
C ARG A 88 -11.46 -19.65 4.37
N GLY A 89 -11.43 -19.89 3.07
CA GLY A 89 -12.61 -19.97 2.20
C GLY A 89 -13.15 -18.62 1.72
N ASN A 90 -12.42 -17.51 1.94
CA ASN A 90 -12.82 -16.19 1.44
C ASN A 90 -12.49 -16.06 -0.06
N GLY A 91 -13.44 -15.56 -0.85
CA GLY A 91 -13.25 -15.29 -2.27
C GLY A 91 -12.46 -14.00 -2.56
N PHE A 92 -11.98 -13.88 -3.79
CA PHE A 92 -11.23 -12.70 -4.27
C PHE A 92 -12.06 -11.73 -5.12
N GLU A 93 -13.26 -12.11 -5.56
CA GLU A 93 -14.14 -11.33 -6.42
C GLU A 93 -14.45 -9.95 -5.81
N SER A 94 -14.96 -9.95 -4.57
CA SER A 94 -15.31 -8.72 -3.85
C SER A 94 -14.10 -7.83 -3.54
N PRO A 95 -12.97 -8.32 -2.97
CA PRO A 95 -11.82 -7.46 -2.69
C PRO A 95 -11.15 -6.92 -3.95
N VAL A 96 -11.09 -7.70 -5.04
CA VAL A 96 -10.55 -7.24 -6.33
C VAL A 96 -11.46 -6.18 -6.94
N GLY A 97 -12.78 -6.42 -6.98
CA GLY A 97 -13.75 -5.46 -7.49
C GLY A 97 -13.73 -4.13 -6.73
N ALA A 98 -13.63 -4.17 -5.40
CA ALA A 98 -13.51 -2.97 -4.58
C ALA A 98 -12.22 -2.17 -4.90
N LEU A 99 -11.08 -2.84 -4.98
CA LEU A 99 -9.81 -2.18 -5.33
C LEU A 99 -9.81 -1.63 -6.77
N ALA A 100 -10.45 -2.33 -7.70
CA ALA A 100 -10.61 -1.86 -9.07
C ALA A 100 -11.50 -0.61 -9.14
N ALA A 101 -12.57 -0.57 -8.35
CA ALA A 101 -13.42 0.63 -8.21
C ALA A 101 -12.64 1.83 -7.64
N ASP A 102 -11.65 1.58 -6.77
CA ASP A 102 -10.72 2.59 -6.26
C ASP A 102 -9.58 2.94 -7.25
N GLY A 103 -9.57 2.36 -8.45
CA GLY A 103 -8.64 2.69 -9.53
C GLY A 103 -7.39 1.82 -9.60
N VAL A 104 -7.33 0.68 -8.89
CA VAL A 104 -6.26 -0.31 -9.05
C VAL A 104 -6.47 -1.09 -10.35
N GLU A 105 -5.43 -1.23 -11.16
CA GLU A 105 -5.47 -2.05 -12.37
C GLU A 105 -4.87 -3.44 -12.11
N PHE A 106 -5.60 -4.50 -12.45
CA PHE A 106 -5.10 -5.87 -12.37
C PHE A 106 -4.69 -6.36 -13.76
N ARG A 107 -3.40 -6.68 -13.95
CA ARG A 107 -2.83 -7.12 -15.22
C ARG A 107 -2.31 -8.55 -15.10
N VAL A 108 -2.70 -9.41 -16.04
CA VAL A 108 -2.40 -10.84 -16.02
C VAL A 108 -1.52 -11.21 -17.21
N CYS A 109 -0.45 -11.96 -16.95
CA CYS A 109 0.49 -12.41 -17.98
C CYS A 109 -0.10 -13.51 -18.87
N ARG A 110 -0.27 -13.22 -20.16
CA ARG A 110 -0.74 -14.19 -21.17
C ARG A 110 0.12 -15.44 -21.25
N ASN A 111 1.45 -15.32 -21.20
CA ASN A 111 2.33 -16.48 -21.22
C ASN A 111 2.05 -17.44 -20.04
N THR A 112 1.71 -16.90 -18.87
CA THR A 112 1.31 -17.72 -17.71
C THR A 112 -0.03 -18.41 -17.96
N LEU A 113 -1.02 -17.69 -18.48
CA LEU A 113 -2.32 -18.27 -18.82
C LEU A 113 -2.17 -19.45 -19.79
N THR A 114 -1.40 -19.26 -20.87
CA THR A 114 -1.11 -20.31 -21.85
C THR A 114 -0.39 -21.50 -21.21
N ALA A 115 0.69 -21.26 -20.46
CA ALA A 115 1.48 -22.32 -19.85
C ALA A 115 0.69 -23.14 -18.83
N ARG A 116 -0.22 -22.49 -18.10
CA ARG A 116 -1.05 -23.11 -17.06
C ARG A 116 -2.44 -23.54 -17.54
N LYS A 117 -2.73 -23.37 -18.83
CA LYS A 117 -4.02 -23.72 -19.47
C LYS A 117 -5.22 -23.05 -18.79
N ILE A 118 -5.07 -21.79 -18.41
CA ILE A 118 -6.14 -20.96 -17.84
C ILE A 118 -6.72 -20.13 -18.99
N SER A 119 -8.03 -20.27 -19.23
CA SER A 119 -8.74 -19.46 -20.23
C SER A 119 -8.95 -18.04 -19.71
N GLU A 120 -8.85 -17.04 -20.59
CA GLU A 120 -9.18 -15.64 -20.24
C GLU A 120 -10.63 -15.51 -19.74
N SER A 121 -11.54 -16.39 -20.18
CA SER A 121 -12.94 -16.42 -19.73
C SER A 121 -13.11 -16.90 -18.29
N GLN A 122 -12.07 -17.43 -17.66
CA GLN A 122 -12.08 -17.84 -16.24
C GLN A 122 -11.55 -16.75 -15.32
N LEU A 123 -11.15 -15.59 -15.87
CA LEU A 123 -10.63 -14.50 -15.07
C LEU A 123 -11.76 -13.61 -14.56
N LEU A 124 -11.52 -12.98 -13.41
CA LEU A 124 -12.36 -11.88 -12.93
C LEU A 124 -12.45 -10.78 -13.99
N MET A 125 -13.62 -10.14 -14.10
CA MET A 125 -13.88 -9.11 -15.10
C MET A 125 -12.92 -7.91 -15.04
N GLU A 126 -12.35 -7.64 -13.88
CA GLU A 126 -11.38 -6.57 -13.63
C GLU A 126 -9.98 -6.88 -14.20
N ALA A 127 -9.69 -8.13 -14.53
CA ALA A 127 -8.40 -8.57 -15.02
C ALA A 127 -8.19 -8.17 -16.49
N LYS A 128 -7.08 -7.48 -16.77
CA LYS A 128 -6.63 -7.16 -18.12
C LYS A 128 -5.46 -8.05 -18.51
N VAL A 129 -5.49 -8.64 -19.69
CA VAL A 129 -4.39 -9.49 -20.16
C VAL A 129 -3.30 -8.66 -20.82
N VAL A 130 -2.04 -8.91 -20.44
CA VAL A 130 -0.83 -8.34 -21.06
C VAL A 130 0.05 -9.45 -21.62
N GLN A 131 0.87 -9.15 -22.63
CA GLN A 131 1.65 -10.18 -23.32
C GLN A 131 2.62 -10.93 -22.38
N ALA A 132 3.38 -10.20 -21.56
CA ALA A 132 4.32 -10.78 -20.60
C ALA A 132 4.44 -9.91 -19.33
N GLY A 133 4.24 -10.51 -18.15
CA GLY A 133 4.24 -9.78 -16.88
C GLY A 133 5.57 -9.12 -16.53
N VAL A 134 6.69 -9.82 -16.75
CA VAL A 134 8.04 -9.26 -16.51
C VAL A 134 8.37 -8.08 -17.44
N VAL A 135 7.92 -8.14 -18.69
CA VAL A 135 8.08 -7.04 -19.66
C VAL A 135 7.23 -5.85 -19.23
N GLU A 136 5.99 -6.10 -18.79
CA GLU A 136 5.08 -5.05 -18.35
C GLU A 136 5.62 -4.32 -17.12
N ILE A 137 6.16 -5.05 -16.14
CA ILE A 137 6.81 -4.45 -14.96
C ILE A 137 8.03 -3.61 -15.37
N ALA A 138 8.87 -4.13 -16.27
CA ALA A 138 10.05 -3.39 -16.73
C ALA A 138 9.67 -2.09 -17.46
N ARG A 139 8.66 -2.15 -18.34
CA ARG A 139 8.10 -1.00 -19.07
C ARG A 139 7.56 0.06 -18.11
N LEU A 140 6.74 -0.36 -17.14
CA LEU A 140 6.17 0.53 -16.11
C LEU A 140 7.26 1.22 -15.28
N GLN A 141 8.30 0.50 -14.88
CA GLN A 141 9.41 1.08 -14.12
C GLN A 141 10.26 2.03 -14.96
N ALA A 142 10.77 1.55 -16.11
CA ALA A 142 11.78 2.26 -16.88
C ALA A 142 11.22 3.43 -17.70
N GLU A 143 10.03 3.27 -18.27
CA GLU A 143 9.46 4.25 -19.20
C GLU A 143 8.45 5.17 -18.51
N GLU A 144 7.69 4.66 -17.54
CA GLU A 144 6.61 5.41 -16.90
C GLU A 144 6.92 5.89 -15.46
N GLY A 145 8.05 5.48 -14.89
CA GLY A 145 8.51 5.90 -13.58
C GLY A 145 7.69 5.32 -12.42
N TYR A 146 7.23 4.07 -12.53
CA TYR A 146 6.55 3.39 -11.43
C TYR A 146 7.55 2.91 -10.39
N ALA A 147 7.26 3.13 -9.10
CA ALA A 147 7.95 2.43 -8.02
C ALA A 147 7.55 0.95 -8.02
N TYR A 148 8.47 0.07 -7.63
CA TYR A 148 8.24 -1.37 -7.62
C TYR A 148 8.08 -1.93 -6.22
N ILE A 149 7.06 -2.75 -6.01
CA ILE A 149 6.80 -3.45 -4.75
C ILE A 149 6.52 -4.93 -5.05
N LYS A 150 7.14 -5.82 -4.26
CA LYS A 150 6.83 -7.25 -4.25
C LYS A 150 6.51 -7.67 -2.80
N PRO A 151 5.23 -7.86 -2.45
CA PRO A 151 4.79 -8.14 -1.10
C PRO A 151 5.14 -9.56 -0.64
#